data_AF-A0A8T5YNR6-F1
#
_entry.id   AF-A0A8T5YNR6-F1
#
_cell.length_a   1.000
_cell.length_b   1.000
_cell.length_c   1.000
_cell.angle_alpha   90.00
_cell.angle_beta   90.00
_cell.angle_gamma   90.00
#
_symmetry.space_group_name_H-M   'P 1'
#
loop_
_entity.id
_entity.type
_entity.pdbx_description
1 polymer ?
#
loop_
_entity_poly.entity_id
_entity_poly.type
_entity_poly.pdbx_seq_one_letter_code
_entity_poly.pdbx_strand_id
1 'polypeptide(L)'
;LELFSVQVWGLLFALASTGFLVGGAIIGKVGLGRNPLRTMLLAVAVMGLLGAMFTIREWGWLYLVGIWLYMAIFPAVEAAEQTVIQRVVPLERQGRVFGFAGAVEAAAAPVTAFLVAPIAEFWIIPWARSTSGADALA
;
A
#
# COMPACT_ATOMS: atom_id res chain seq x y z
N LEU A 1 9.84 16.15 -7.50
CA LEU A 1 9.13 16.48 -8.76
C LEU A 1 9.92 16.12 -10.03
N GLU A 2 11.04 15.37 -9.94
CA GLU A 2 11.96 15.18 -11.08
C GLU A 2 11.97 13.78 -11.72
N LEU A 3 11.26 12.79 -11.17
CA LEU A 3 11.31 11.41 -11.71
C LEU A 3 10.56 11.26 -13.04
N PHE A 4 9.39 11.88 -13.18
CA PHE A 4 8.54 11.77 -14.37
C PHE A 4 7.67 13.02 -14.54
N SER A 5 7.24 13.32 -15.78
CA SER A 5 6.24 14.36 -16.05
C SER A 5 4.86 13.98 -15.50
N VAL A 6 3.97 14.97 -15.30
CA VAL A 6 2.61 14.74 -14.78
C VAL A 6 1.82 13.74 -15.62
N GLN A 7 1.96 13.81 -16.95
CA GLN A 7 1.31 12.90 -17.88
C GLN A 7 1.83 11.46 -17.72
N VAL A 8 3.14 11.29 -17.52
CA VAL A 8 3.76 9.98 -17.30
C VAL A 8 3.33 9.41 -15.95
N TRP A 9 3.25 10.23 -14.90
CA TRP A 9 2.67 9.82 -13.62
C TRP A 9 1.26 9.25 -13.75
N GLY A 10 0.39 9.93 -14.51
CA GLY A 10 -0.95 9.44 -14.81
C GLY A 10 -0.94 8.08 -15.51
N LEU A 11 -0.07 7.90 -16.51
CA LEU A 11 0.07 6.64 -17.23
C LEU A 11 0.62 5.51 -16.32
N LEU A 12 1.60 5.80 -15.48
CA LEU A 12 2.18 4.84 -14.54
C LEU A 12 1.16 4.39 -13.50
N PHE A 13 0.34 5.29 -12.96
CA PHE A 13 -0.74 4.92 -12.05
C PHE A 13 -1.83 4.10 -12.74
N ALA A 14 -2.18 4.43 -13.99
CA ALA A 14 -3.10 3.63 -14.78
C ALA A 14 -2.55 2.22 -15.07
N LEU A 15 -1.24 2.09 -15.30
CA LEU A 15 -0.61 0.78 -15.45
C LEU A 15 -0.56 0.04 -14.10
N ALA A 16 -0.21 0.73 -13.01
CA ALA A 16 -0.15 0.15 -11.67
C ALA A 16 -1.51 -0.39 -11.20
N SER A 17 -2.61 0.30 -11.52
CA SER A 17 -3.97 -0.15 -11.17
C SER A 17 -4.37 -1.45 -11.88
N THR A 18 -3.76 -1.80 -13.01
CA THR A 18 -3.95 -3.13 -13.61
C THR A 18 -3.45 -4.25 -12.70
N GLY A 19 -2.46 -3.98 -11.84
CA GLY A 19 -2.01 -4.90 -10.80
C GLY A 19 -3.17 -5.31 -9.88
N PHE A 20 -4.03 -4.35 -9.51
CA PHE A 20 -5.21 -4.60 -8.69
C PHE A 20 -6.19 -5.58 -9.35
N LEU A 21 -6.43 -5.42 -10.65
CA LEU A 21 -7.29 -6.33 -11.42
C LEU A 21 -6.69 -7.74 -11.48
N VAL A 22 -5.38 -7.83 -11.72
CA VAL A 22 -4.67 -9.11 -11.76
C VAL A 22 -4.69 -9.79 -10.39
N GLY A 23 -4.37 -9.07 -9.32
CA GLY A 23 -4.44 -9.56 -7.95
C GLY A 23 -5.82 -10.05 -7.57
N GLY A 24 -6.86 -9.26 -7.86
CA GLY A 24 -8.25 -9.62 -7.63
C GLY A 24 -8.67 -10.87 -8.41
N ALA A 25 -8.28 -10.99 -9.68
CA ALA A 25 -8.56 -12.17 -10.49
C ALA A 25 -7.86 -13.43 -9.96
N ILE A 26 -6.60 -13.32 -9.52
CA ILE A 26 -5.84 -14.42 -8.92
C ILE A 26 -6.53 -14.88 -7.63
N ILE A 27 -6.86 -13.95 -6.72
CA ILE A 27 -7.51 -14.29 -5.46
C ILE A 27 -8.93 -14.81 -5.67
N GLY A 28 -9.68 -14.28 -6.64
CA GLY A 28 -11.00 -14.80 -7.01
C GLY A 28 -10.94 -16.26 -7.52
N LYS A 29 -9.86 -16.65 -8.19
CA LYS A 29 -9.68 -18.02 -8.71
C LYS A 29 -9.08 -18.99 -7.69
N VAL A 30 -8.03 -18.56 -6.98
CA VAL A 30 -7.22 -19.43 -6.10
C VAL A 30 -7.73 -19.40 -4.66
N GLY A 31 -8.42 -18.34 -4.26
CA GLY A 31 -8.83 -18.09 -2.89
C GLY A 31 -7.64 -17.75 -1.98
N LEU A 32 -7.93 -17.64 -0.68
CA LEU A 32 -6.96 -17.24 0.35
C LEU A 32 -6.27 -18.41 1.05
N GLY A 33 -6.52 -19.64 0.60
CA GLY A 33 -6.03 -20.86 1.22
C GLY A 33 -6.75 -21.23 2.52
N ARG A 34 -6.20 -22.20 3.26
CA ARG A 34 -6.83 -22.78 4.47
C ARG A 34 -6.86 -21.84 5.67
N ASN A 35 -5.91 -20.89 5.74
CA ASN A 35 -5.80 -19.93 6.84
C ASN A 35 -5.69 -18.49 6.28
N PRO A 36 -6.83 -17.80 6.08
CA PRO A 36 -6.86 -16.44 5.57
C PRO A 36 -6.03 -15.45 6.39
N LEU A 37 -5.98 -15.62 7.72
CA LEU A 37 -5.19 -14.78 8.61
C LEU A 37 -3.68 -14.90 8.32
N ARG A 38 -3.18 -16.12 8.08
CA ARG A 38 -1.78 -16.33 7.71
C ARG A 38 -1.46 -15.68 6.35
N THR A 39 -2.36 -15.81 5.38
CA THR A 39 -2.23 -15.17 4.07
C THR A 39 -2.19 -13.66 4.19
N MET A 40 -3.06 -13.07 5.02
CA MET A 40 -3.08 -11.64 5.32
C MET A 40 -1.76 -11.17 5.93
N LEU A 41 -1.27 -11.84 6.98
CA LEU A 41 -0.03 -11.45 7.66
C LEU A 41 1.20 -11.56 6.73
N LEU A 42 1.26 -12.60 5.89
CA LEU A 42 2.32 -12.73 4.89
C LEU A 42 2.23 -11.63 3.82
N ALA A 43 1.03 -11.34 3.32
CA ALA A 43 0.80 -10.29 2.34
C ALA A 43 1.22 -8.91 2.89
N VAL A 44 0.82 -8.59 4.13
CA VAL A 44 1.21 -7.34 4.82
C VAL A 44 2.73 -7.28 5.03
N ALA A 45 3.38 -8.38 5.42
CA ALA A 45 4.83 -8.42 5.55
C ALA A 45 5.55 -8.17 4.21
N VAL A 46 5.07 -8.79 3.12
CA VAL A 46 5.62 -8.57 1.77
C VAL A 46 5.37 -7.13 1.32
N MET A 47 4.20 -6.56 1.57
CA MET A 47 3.90 -5.15 1.28
C MET A 47 4.82 -4.21 2.06
N GLY A 48 5.09 -4.51 3.33
CA GLY A 48 6.05 -3.76 4.14
C GLY A 48 7.48 -3.83 3.59
N LEU A 49 7.92 -5.02 3.13
CA LEU A 49 9.22 -5.19 2.47
C LEU A 49 9.30 -4.42 1.16
N LEU A 50 8.26 -4.48 0.32
CA LEU A 50 8.18 -3.69 -0.92
C LEU A 50 8.22 -2.18 -0.64
N GLY A 51 7.50 -1.72 0.39
CA GLY A 51 7.54 -0.33 0.85
C GLY A 51 8.93 0.09 1.30
N ALA A 52 9.62 -0.74 2.09
CA ALA A 52 11.00 -0.48 2.50
C ALA A 52 11.96 -0.49 1.31
N MET A 53 11.74 -1.31 0.29
CA MET A 53 12.58 -1.29 -0.92
C MET A 53 12.51 0.03 -1.69
N PHE A 54 11.39 0.76 -1.62
CA PHE A 54 11.29 2.08 -2.26
C PHE A 54 12.25 3.12 -1.69
N THR A 55 12.76 2.94 -0.46
CA THR A 55 13.70 3.87 0.15
C THR A 55 15.15 3.62 -0.27
N ILE A 56 15.44 2.51 -0.96
CA ILE A 56 16.81 2.12 -1.32
C ILE A 56 17.38 3.02 -2.41
N ARG A 57 16.59 3.34 -3.44
CA ARG A 57 17.09 4.11 -4.59
C ARG A 57 15.96 4.79 -5.36
N GLU A 58 16.20 6.04 -5.76
CA GLU A 58 15.34 6.78 -6.69
C GLU A 58 15.48 6.24 -8.11
N TRP A 59 14.84 5.09 -8.41
CA TRP A 59 14.87 4.46 -9.72
C TRP A 59 13.46 4.23 -10.27
N GLY A 60 13.17 4.80 -11.44
CA GLY A 60 11.84 4.75 -12.05
C GLY A 60 11.28 3.34 -12.27
N TRP A 61 12.12 2.37 -12.65
CA TRP A 61 11.70 0.97 -12.79
C TRP A 61 11.42 0.28 -11.46
N LEU A 62 12.21 0.58 -10.43
CA LEU A 62 11.96 0.10 -9.07
C LEU A 62 10.60 0.59 -8.57
N TYR A 63 10.31 1.88 -8.81
CA TYR A 63 9.00 2.46 -8.50
C TYR A 63 7.87 1.74 -9.26
N LEU A 64 7.97 1.63 -10.59
CA LEU A 64 6.91 1.06 -11.42
C LEU A 64 6.62 -0.41 -11.10
N VAL A 65 7.66 -1.24 -11.03
CA VAL A 65 7.48 -2.67 -10.72
C VAL A 65 7.02 -2.85 -9.28
N GLY A 66 7.62 -2.13 -8.33
CA GLY A 66 7.26 -2.25 -6.93
C GLY A 66 5.81 -1.79 -6.67
N ILE A 67 5.36 -0.68 -7.27
CA ILE A 67 3.99 -0.20 -7.06
C ILE A 67 2.97 -1.12 -7.73
N TRP A 68 3.31 -1.68 -8.90
CA TRP A 68 2.46 -2.66 -9.55
C TRP A 68 2.32 -3.94 -8.72
N LEU A 69 3.42 -4.46 -8.17
CA LEU A 69 3.40 -5.61 -7.26
C LEU A 69 2.63 -5.30 -5.97
N TYR A 70 2.82 -4.12 -5.40
CA TYR A 70 2.07 -3.67 -4.23
C TYR A 70 0.56 -3.67 -4.52
N MET A 71 0.15 -3.11 -5.66
CA MET A 71 -1.25 -3.10 -6.10
C MET A 71 -1.79 -4.50 -6.39
N ALA A 72 -0.96 -5.44 -6.84
CA ALA A 72 -1.36 -6.82 -7.07
C ALA A 72 -1.53 -7.64 -5.78
N ILE A 73 -0.85 -7.26 -4.69
CA ILE A 73 -0.98 -7.93 -3.39
C ILE A 73 -2.17 -7.39 -2.60
N PHE A 74 -2.51 -6.11 -2.78
CA PHE A 74 -3.56 -5.43 -2.02
C PHE A 74 -4.90 -6.19 -1.97
N PRO A 75 -5.44 -6.76 -3.08
CA PRO A 75 -6.69 -7.51 -3.06
C PRO A 75 -6.66 -8.76 -2.16
N ALA A 76 -5.48 -9.35 -1.94
CA ALA A 76 -5.34 -10.50 -1.03
C ALA A 76 -5.54 -10.09 0.43
N VAL A 77 -5.08 -8.89 0.81
CA VAL A 77 -5.28 -8.34 2.15
C VAL A 77 -6.74 -7.99 2.36
N GLU A 78 -7.35 -7.25 1.42
CA GLU A 78 -8.77 -6.89 1.49
C GLU A 78 -9.65 -8.15 1.61
N ALA A 79 -9.47 -9.12 0.71
CA ALA A 79 -10.27 -10.34 0.74
C ALA A 79 -10.10 -11.11 2.06
N ALA A 80 -8.88 -11.15 2.61
CA ALA A 80 -8.60 -11.81 3.88
C ALA A 80 -9.25 -11.10 5.06
N GLU A 81 -9.17 -9.77 5.12
CA GLU A 81 -9.82 -8.96 6.14
C GLU A 81 -11.34 -9.18 6.13
N GLN A 82 -11.95 -9.09 4.96
CA GLN A 82 -13.38 -9.34 4.78
C GLN A 82 -13.77 -10.75 5.26
N THR A 83 -12.99 -11.76 4.88
CA THR A 83 -13.21 -13.16 5.29
C THR A 83 -13.05 -13.35 6.80
N VAL A 84 -12.06 -12.71 7.42
CA VAL A 84 -11.83 -12.79 8.86
C VAL A 84 -12.99 -12.15 9.63
N ILE A 85 -13.43 -10.95 9.21
CA ILE A 85 -14.58 -10.27 9.82
C ILE A 85 -15.83 -11.16 9.71
N GLN A 86 -16.11 -11.71 8.53
CA GLN A 86 -17.27 -12.61 8.33
C GLN A 86 -17.21 -13.87 9.19
N ARG A 87 -16.00 -14.36 9.48
CA ARG A 87 -15.79 -15.58 10.27
C ARG A 87 -15.90 -15.36 11.77
N VAL A 88 -15.56 -14.16 12.27
CA VAL A 88 -15.54 -13.86 13.71
C VAL A 88 -16.75 -13.06 14.18
N VAL A 89 -17.44 -12.34 13.28
CA VAL A 89 -18.57 -11.46 13.62
C VAL A 89 -19.89 -12.09 13.18
N PRO A 90 -20.88 -12.21 14.09
CA PRO A 90 -22.24 -12.62 13.75
C PRO A 90 -22.87 -11.74 12.67
N LEU A 91 -23.65 -12.34 11.77
CA LEU A 91 -24.21 -11.69 10.57
C LEU A 91 -24.95 -10.38 10.89
N GLU A 92 -25.69 -10.34 12.00
CA GLU A 92 -26.51 -9.20 12.42
C GLU A 92 -25.66 -7.97 12.80
N ARG A 93 -24.38 -8.17 13.10
CA ARG A 93 -23.43 -7.11 13.47
C ARG A 93 -22.42 -6.79 12.38
N GLN A 94 -22.35 -7.58 11.31
CA GLN A 94 -21.35 -7.42 10.26
C GLN A 94 -21.39 -6.03 9.62
N GLY A 95 -22.58 -5.51 9.28
CA GLY A 95 -22.70 -4.18 8.67
C GLY A 95 -22.12 -3.06 9.54
N ARG A 96 -22.27 -3.15 10.86
CA ARG A 96 -21.69 -2.17 11.81
C ARG A 96 -20.18 -2.31 11.91
N VAL A 97 -19.66 -3.53 11.92
CA VAL A 97 -18.22 -3.79 11.99
C VAL A 97 -17.54 -3.38 10.69
N PHE A 98 -18.10 -3.70 9.53
CA PHE A 98 -17.59 -3.25 8.23
C PHE A 98 -17.61 -1.72 8.11
N GLY A 99 -18.70 -1.07 8.51
CA GLY A 99 -18.77 0.39 8.51
C GLY A 99 -17.72 1.03 9.41
N PHE A 100 -17.47 0.45 10.59
CA PHE A 100 -16.42 0.92 11.49
C PHE A 100 -15.01 0.67 10.93
N ALA A 101 -14.74 -0.52 10.40
CA ALA A 101 -13.46 -0.85 9.78
C ALA A 101 -13.14 0.10 8.62
N GLY A 102 -14.10 0.32 7.71
CA GLY A 102 -13.94 1.26 6.60
C GLY A 102 -13.77 2.71 7.05
N ALA A 103 -14.40 3.13 8.15
CA ALA A 103 -14.19 4.46 8.71
C ALA A 103 -12.75 4.62 9.27
N VAL A 104 -12.22 3.59 9.92
CA VAL A 104 -10.82 3.57 10.40
C VAL A 104 -9.85 3.58 9.22
N GLU A 105 -10.11 2.81 8.18
CA GLU A 105 -9.29 2.80 6.96
C GLU A 105 -9.30 4.16 6.26
N ALA A 106 -10.48 4.77 6.08
CA ALA A 106 -10.60 6.09 5.48
C ALA A 106 -9.88 7.19 6.29
N ALA A 107 -9.75 7.02 7.62
CA ALA A 107 -8.99 7.93 8.47
C ALA A 107 -7.47 7.88 8.22
N ALA A 108 -6.95 6.86 7.55
CA ALA A 108 -5.54 6.81 7.16
C ALA A 108 -5.18 7.93 6.17
N ALA A 109 -6.10 8.32 5.28
CA ALA A 109 -5.88 9.39 4.31
C ALA A 109 -5.58 10.76 4.96
N PRO A 110 -6.42 11.30 5.86
CA PRO A 110 -6.11 12.56 6.53
C PRO A 110 -4.89 12.46 7.45
N VAL A 111 -4.65 11.32 8.11
CA VAL A 111 -3.40 11.13 8.89
C VAL A 111 -2.19 11.25 7.97
N THR A 112 -2.21 10.61 6.80
CA THR A 112 -1.11 10.70 5.83
C THR A 112 -0.96 12.14 5.30
N ALA A 113 -2.06 12.79 4.96
CA ALA A 113 -2.05 14.12 4.36
C ALA A 113 -1.64 15.25 5.33
N PHE A 114 -2.06 15.18 6.60
CA PHE A 114 -1.81 16.25 7.58
C PHE A 114 -0.65 15.99 8.53
N LEU A 115 -0.19 14.73 8.66
CA LEU A 115 0.95 14.40 9.50
C LEU A 115 2.17 13.98 8.67
N VAL A 116 2.02 12.96 7.84
CA VAL A 116 3.17 12.36 7.12
C VAL A 116 3.69 13.31 6.04
N ALA A 117 2.82 13.89 5.21
CA ALA A 117 3.24 14.78 4.13
C ALA A 117 3.94 16.06 4.63
N PRO A 118 3.44 16.77 5.67
CA PRO A 118 4.14 17.93 6.22
C PRO A 118 5.49 17.57 6.87
N ILE A 119 5.58 16.45 7.58
CA ILE A 119 6.86 15.97 8.12
C ILE A 119 7.87 15.72 7.00
N ALA A 120 7.42 15.09 5.90
CA ALA A 120 8.27 14.85 4.75
C ALA A 120 8.75 16.17 4.11
N GLU A 121 7.83 17.09 3.80
CA GLU A 121 8.13 18.34 3.10
C GLU A 121 8.98 19.32 3.92
N PHE A 122 8.67 19.49 5.21
CA PHE A 122 9.30 20.53 6.02
C PHE A 122 10.52 20.06 6.82
N TRP A 123 10.65 18.76 7.12
CA TRP A 123 11.76 18.25 7.93
C TRP A 123 12.66 17.27 7.16
N ILE A 124 12.09 16.21 6.59
CA ILE A 124 12.89 15.11 6.02
C ILE A 124 13.57 15.51 4.71
N ILE A 125 12.84 16.06 3.75
CA ILE A 125 13.39 16.44 2.43
C ILE A 125 14.47 17.53 2.56
N PRO A 126 14.28 18.61 3.35
CA PRO A 126 15.33 19.62 3.55
C PRO A 126 16.57 19.04 4.24
N TRP A 127 16.39 18.18 5.25
CA TRP A 127 17.52 17.52 5.91
C TRP A 127 18.28 16.59 4.95
N ALA A 128 17.59 15.77 4.16
CA ALA A 128 18.21 14.87 3.19
C ALA A 128 19.02 15.61 2.11
N ARG A 129 18.62 16.85 1.77
CA ARG A 129 19.34 17.73 0.84
C ARG A 129 20.49 18.52 1.48
N SER A 130 20.58 18.54 2.81
CA SER A 130 21.68 19.21 3.52
C SER A 130 22.98 18.40 3.39
N THR A 131 24.13 19.04 3.58
CA THR A 131 25.44 18.38 3.50
C THR A 131 25.56 17.22 4.49
N SER A 132 25.09 17.41 5.73
CA SER A 132 25.12 16.34 6.75
C SER A 132 24.16 15.19 6.46
N GLY A 133 23.03 15.45 5.82
CA GLY A 133 22.09 14.41 5.38
C GLY A 133 22.61 13.65 4.16
N ALA A 134 23.19 14.36 3.19
CA ALA A 134 23.80 13.75 2.01
C ALA A 134 24.98 12.84 2.39
N ASP A 135 25.83 13.26 3.33
CA ASP A 135 26.95 12.45 3.83
C ASP A 135 26.48 11.20 4.63
N ALA A 136 25.31 11.26 5.27
CA ALA A 136 24.74 10.13 6.01
C ALA A 136 23.97 9.14 5.12
N LEU A 137 23.56 9.56 3.92
CA LEU A 137 22.78 8.77 2.96
C LEU A 137 23.63 8.26 1.77
N ALA A 138 24.89 8.69 1.66
CA ALA A 138 25.86 8.22 0.67
C ALA A 138 26.47 6.86 1.03
#